data_AF-C0BWE2-F1
#
_entry.id   AF-C0BWE2-F1
#
_cell.length_a   1.000
_cell.length_b   1.000
_cell.length_c   1.000
_cell.angle_alpha   90.00
_cell.angle_beta   90.00
_cell.angle_gamma   90.00
#
_symmetry.space_group_name_H-M   'P 1'
#
loop_
_entity.id
_entity.type
_entity.pdbx_description
1 polymer ?
#
loop_
_entity_poly.entity_id
_entity_poly.type
_entity_poly.pdbx_seq_one_letter_code
_entity_poly.pdbx_strand_id
1 'polypeptide(L)'
;MNREISGTTKLMMCGLAIAVNIVLGIVMAAAKFPVYLDTIGTIFIAVYFGPWYGAAVGGATNFLTALLYGMSDMPFMLVNIAVGLVIGLLFCKVKFTFLNVVIAGIIAGIVAPVIGTPIGIAVYGGLTGTISDVAVIWLKQSGASIFTASFLPKLANNLVDKTGSCLLIFLLVKAMPGALKPKCWMRKRAEA
;
A
#
# COMPACT_ATOMS: atom_id res chain seq x y z
N MET A 1 29.78 7.46 11.14
CA MET A 1 29.17 6.54 12.14
C MET A 1 28.13 5.68 11.42
N ASN A 2 28.54 4.55 10.85
CA ASN A 2 27.61 3.54 10.30
C ASN A 2 27.07 2.74 11.48
N ARG A 3 26.04 3.24 12.17
CA ARG A 3 25.26 2.38 13.06
C ARG A 3 24.31 1.58 12.17
N GLU A 4 24.65 0.33 11.90
CA GLU A 4 23.67 -0.60 11.35
C GLU A 4 22.47 -0.65 12.32
N ILE A 5 21.27 -0.42 11.78
CA ILE A 5 20.03 -0.49 12.57
C ILE A 5 19.90 -1.92 13.10
N SER A 6 19.85 -2.07 14.42
CA SER A 6 19.77 -3.38 15.07
C SER A 6 18.50 -4.13 14.65
N GLY A 7 18.54 -5.46 14.72
CA GLY A 7 17.36 -6.30 14.42
C GLY A 7 16.15 -5.91 15.27
N THR A 8 16.36 -5.63 16.56
CA THR A 8 15.30 -5.21 17.48
C THR A 8 14.66 -3.89 17.06
N THR A 9 15.45 -2.90 16.63
CA THR A 9 14.90 -1.62 16.14
C THR A 9 14.11 -1.81 14.85
N LYS A 10 14.56 -2.67 13.93
CA LYS A 10 13.78 -2.99 12.71
C LYS A 10 12.43 -3.62 13.06
N LEU A 11 12.40 -4.56 14.00
CA LEU A 11 11.17 -5.21 14.46
C LEU A 11 10.22 -4.20 15.13
N MET A 12 10.73 -3.32 16.00
CA MET A 12 9.92 -2.26 16.61
C MET A 12 9.29 -1.35 15.54
N MET A 13 10.06 -0.93 14.54
CA MET A 13 9.55 -0.09 13.44
C MET A 13 8.51 -0.84 12.60
N CYS A 14 8.69 -2.13 12.35
CA CYS A 14 7.68 -2.95 11.68
C CYS A 14 6.38 -3.02 12.49
N GLY A 15 6.46 -3.26 13.80
CA GLY A 15 5.29 -3.26 14.69
C GLY A 15 4.56 -1.92 14.69
N LEU A 16 5.29 -0.81 14.77
CA LEU A 16 4.71 0.53 14.68
C LEU A 16 4.04 0.79 13.32
N ALA A 17 4.68 0.36 12.23
CA ALA A 17 4.12 0.49 10.89
C ALA A 17 2.81 -0.29 10.72
N ILE A 18 2.72 -1.49 11.30
CA ILE A 18 1.48 -2.28 11.33
C ILE A 18 0.38 -1.52 12.07
N ALA A 19 0.68 -1.00 13.27
CA ALA A 19 -0.29 -0.24 14.06
C ALA A 19 -0.78 1.02 13.31
N VAL A 20 0.14 1.76 12.69
CA VAL A 20 -0.19 2.96 11.89
C VAL A 20 -1.11 2.61 10.74
N ASN A 21 -0.82 1.54 9.99
CA ASN A 21 -1.68 1.10 8.88
C ASN A 21 -3.11 0.82 9.36
N ILE A 22 -3.26 0.07 10.46
CA ILE A 22 -4.56 -0.30 11.01
C ILE A 22 -5.33 0.94 11.47
N VAL A 23 -4.68 1.81 12.26
CA VAL A 23 -5.30 3.03 12.79
C VAL A 23 -5.72 3.97 11.66
N LEU A 24 -4.85 4.22 10.68
CA LEU A 24 -5.18 5.07 9.53
C LEU A 24 -6.32 4.47 8.70
N GLY A 25 -6.29 3.16 8.44
CA GLY A 25 -7.37 2.48 7.73
C GLY A 25 -8.72 2.66 8.43
N ILE A 26 -8.77 2.50 9.76
CA ILE A 26 -9.99 2.71 10.56
C ILE A 26 -10.43 4.18 10.49
N VAL A 27 -9.52 5.12 10.69
CA VAL A 27 -9.84 6.56 10.67
C VAL A 27 -10.37 6.99 9.32
N MET A 28 -9.75 6.56 8.22
CA MET A 28 -10.18 6.91 6.87
C MET A 28 -11.54 6.30 6.52
N ALA A 29 -11.77 5.05 6.92
CA ALA A 29 -13.07 4.40 6.76
C ALA A 29 -14.17 5.12 7.56
N ALA A 30 -13.90 5.45 8.83
CA ALA A 30 -14.84 6.17 9.70
C ALA A 30 -15.14 7.58 9.17
N ALA A 31 -14.13 8.28 8.66
CA ALA A 31 -14.27 9.61 8.07
C ALA A 31 -14.90 9.58 6.66
N LYS A 32 -15.14 8.38 6.08
CA LYS A 32 -15.61 8.20 4.70
C LYS A 32 -14.73 8.95 3.69
N PHE A 33 -13.42 8.95 3.95
CA PHE A 33 -12.46 9.62 3.07
C PHE A 33 -12.23 8.77 1.81
N PRO A 34 -11.99 9.37 0.63
CA PRO A 34 -11.87 8.64 -0.63
C PRO A 34 -10.52 7.92 -0.81
N VAL A 35 -9.68 7.81 0.22
CA VAL A 35 -8.43 7.04 0.21
C VAL A 35 -8.30 6.27 1.53
N TYR A 36 -7.51 5.20 1.55
CA TYR A 36 -7.41 4.27 2.70
C TYR A 36 -6.22 4.60 3.61
N LEU A 37 -5.07 4.96 3.03
CA LEU A 37 -3.79 5.18 3.72
C LEU A 37 -3.30 4.01 4.59
N ASP A 38 -3.89 2.83 4.41
CA ASP A 38 -3.64 1.59 5.16
C ASP A 38 -2.36 0.85 4.71
N THR A 39 -1.59 1.45 3.81
CA THR A 39 -0.33 0.92 3.30
C THR A 39 0.86 1.86 3.51
N ILE A 40 0.68 3.00 4.18
CA ILE A 40 1.75 3.98 4.44
C ILE A 40 2.93 3.32 5.18
N GLY A 41 2.63 2.59 6.27
CA GLY A 41 3.63 1.83 7.03
C GLY A 41 4.29 0.74 6.20
N THR A 42 3.53 0.05 5.36
CA THR A 42 4.06 -0.98 4.44
C THR A 42 5.06 -0.39 3.48
N ILE A 43 4.72 0.72 2.83
CA ILE A 43 5.56 1.45 1.87
C ILE A 43 6.83 1.95 2.57
N PHE A 44 6.68 2.55 3.75
CA PHE A 44 7.80 3.04 4.54
C PHE A 44 8.81 1.92 4.86
N ILE A 45 8.32 0.79 5.38
CA ILE A 45 9.17 -0.34 5.74
C ILE A 45 9.80 -0.99 4.49
N ALA A 46 9.06 -1.09 3.39
CA ALA A 46 9.58 -1.59 2.13
C ALA A 46 10.74 -0.75 1.60
N VAL A 47 10.64 0.58 1.70
CA VAL A 47 11.69 1.53 1.29
C VAL A 47 12.94 1.44 2.17
N TYR A 48 12.77 1.26 3.49
CA TYR A 48 13.87 1.24 4.44
C TYR A 48 14.58 -0.11 4.56
N PHE A 49 13.81 -1.20 4.60
CA PHE A 49 14.30 -2.54 4.93
C PHE A 49 14.14 -3.54 3.79
N GLY A 50 13.52 -3.15 2.68
CA GLY A 50 13.40 -3.97 1.47
C GLY A 50 12.11 -4.79 1.41
N PRO A 51 11.97 -5.62 0.36
CA PRO A 51 10.69 -6.21 -0.03
C PRO A 51 10.12 -7.18 0.99
N TRP A 52 10.96 -8.00 1.64
CA TRP A 52 10.47 -9.01 2.58
C TRP A 52 9.91 -8.41 3.86
N TYR A 53 10.53 -7.34 4.38
CA TYR A 53 9.99 -6.60 5.52
C TYR A 53 8.70 -5.87 5.16
N GLY A 54 8.65 -5.26 3.96
CA GLY A 54 7.43 -4.64 3.45
C GLY A 54 6.29 -5.65 3.34
N ALA A 55 6.55 -6.80 2.70
CA ALA A 55 5.59 -7.89 2.57
C ALA A 55 5.09 -8.40 3.92
N ALA A 56 5.99 -8.64 4.87
CA ALA A 56 5.64 -9.10 6.21
C ALA A 56 4.75 -8.08 6.94
N VAL A 57 5.08 -6.79 6.87
CA VAL A 57 4.27 -5.72 7.48
C VAL A 57 2.90 -5.64 6.82
N GLY A 58 2.82 -5.62 5.49
CA GLY A 58 1.54 -5.55 4.79
C GLY A 58 0.66 -6.77 5.04
N GLY A 59 1.24 -7.97 5.01
CA GLY A 59 0.53 -9.21 5.33
C GLY A 59 0.02 -9.23 6.77
N ALA A 60 0.87 -8.87 7.73
CA ALA A 60 0.50 -8.82 9.14
C ALA A 60 -0.58 -7.75 9.41
N THR A 61 -0.50 -6.57 8.79
CA THR A 61 -1.55 -5.55 8.86
C THR A 61 -2.90 -6.15 8.48
N ASN A 62 -3.03 -6.72 7.28
CA ASN A 62 -4.32 -7.20 6.80
C ASN A 62 -4.79 -8.46 7.54
N PHE A 63 -3.88 -9.32 7.98
CA PHE A 63 -4.21 -10.46 8.83
C PHE A 63 -4.84 -10.00 10.15
N LEU A 64 -4.19 -9.05 10.83
CA LEU A 64 -4.69 -8.51 12.10
C LEU A 64 -6.00 -7.74 11.91
N THR A 65 -6.12 -6.93 10.85
CA THR A 65 -7.39 -6.26 10.52
C THR A 65 -8.51 -7.28 10.28
N ALA A 66 -8.24 -8.38 9.57
CA ALA A 66 -9.24 -9.44 9.36
C ALA A 66 -9.66 -10.12 10.68
N LEU A 67 -8.74 -10.29 11.63
CA LEU A 67 -9.10 -10.79 12.97
C LEU A 67 -10.02 -9.82 13.74
N LEU A 68 -9.89 -8.51 13.51
CA LEU A 68 -10.69 -7.48 14.19
C LEU A 68 -12.06 -7.27 13.55
N TYR A 69 -12.15 -7.34 12.22
CA TYR A 69 -13.34 -6.90 11.46
C TYR A 69 -14.03 -8.01 10.68
N GLY A 70 -13.40 -9.16 10.47
CA GLY A 70 -14.00 -10.30 9.78
C GLY A 70 -12.99 -11.12 8.99
N MET A 71 -12.98 -12.45 9.21
CA MET A 71 -12.06 -13.35 8.52
C MET A 71 -12.28 -13.43 7.00
N SER A 72 -13.42 -12.99 6.49
CA SER A 72 -13.69 -12.87 5.06
C SER A 72 -12.74 -11.89 4.35
N ASP A 73 -12.18 -10.91 5.07
CA ASP A 73 -11.20 -9.96 4.52
C ASP A 73 -9.77 -10.52 4.46
N MET A 74 -9.51 -11.65 5.11
CA MET A 74 -8.19 -12.24 5.20
C MET A 74 -7.47 -12.40 3.83
N PRO A 75 -8.14 -12.81 2.73
CA PRO A 75 -7.48 -12.92 1.42
C PRO A 75 -6.91 -11.59 0.89
N PHE A 76 -7.44 -10.44 1.30
CA PHE A 76 -6.90 -9.13 0.91
C PHE A 76 -5.49 -8.88 1.46
N MET A 77 -4.98 -9.71 2.39
CA MET A 77 -3.57 -9.64 2.77
C MET A 77 -2.62 -9.79 1.57
N LEU A 78 -3.03 -10.56 0.55
CA LEU A 78 -2.23 -10.74 -0.66
C LEU A 78 -2.00 -9.42 -1.40
N VAL A 79 -2.98 -8.50 -1.33
CA VAL A 79 -2.87 -7.16 -1.91
C VAL A 79 -1.76 -6.36 -1.22
N ASN A 80 -1.78 -6.28 0.11
CA ASN A 80 -0.81 -5.49 0.86
C ASN A 80 0.60 -6.13 0.85
N ILE A 81 0.68 -7.46 0.84
CA ILE A 81 1.92 -8.20 0.58
C ILE A 81 2.51 -7.81 -0.77
N ALA A 82 1.70 -7.83 -1.83
CA ALA A 82 2.15 -7.47 -3.17
C ALA A 82 2.61 -6.01 -3.25
N VAL A 83 1.92 -5.07 -2.59
CA VAL A 83 2.36 -3.68 -2.48
C VAL A 83 3.74 -3.59 -1.83
N GLY A 84 3.95 -4.25 -0.68
CA GLY A 84 5.25 -4.28 -0.01
C GLY A 84 6.37 -4.85 -0.87
N LEU A 85 6.11 -5.95 -1.58
CA LEU A 85 7.06 -6.56 -2.51
C LEU A 85 7.41 -5.62 -3.67
N VAL A 86 6.41 -5.05 -4.34
CA VAL A 86 6.59 -4.16 -5.50
C VAL A 86 7.43 -2.95 -5.13
N ILE A 87 7.06 -2.26 -4.05
CA ILE A 87 7.76 -1.06 -3.59
C ILE A 87 9.20 -1.40 -3.18
N GLY A 88 9.36 -2.46 -2.38
CA GLY A 88 10.69 -2.86 -1.89
C GLY A 88 11.62 -3.30 -3.02
N LEU A 89 11.15 -4.15 -3.94
CA LEU A 89 11.93 -4.61 -5.09
C LEU A 89 12.34 -3.44 -5.99
N LEU A 90 11.43 -2.49 -6.23
CA LEU A 90 11.71 -1.32 -7.04
C LEU A 90 12.82 -0.47 -6.42
N PHE A 91 12.69 -0.08 -5.15
CA PHE A 91 13.66 0.81 -4.49
C PHE A 91 14.95 0.11 -4.04
N CYS A 92 15.04 -1.22 -4.13
CA CYS A 92 16.32 -1.92 -4.14
C CYS A 92 17.16 -1.59 -5.39
N LYS A 93 16.52 -1.22 -6.51
CA LYS A 93 17.18 -1.01 -7.81
C LYS A 93 17.22 0.44 -8.26
N VAL A 94 16.24 1.26 -7.85
CA VAL A 94 16.11 2.65 -8.30
C VAL A 94 16.36 3.65 -7.17
N LYS A 95 16.76 4.88 -7.54
CA LYS A 95 16.90 5.99 -6.59
C LYS A 95 15.51 6.47 -6.13
N PHE A 96 15.39 6.86 -4.87
CA PHE A 96 14.15 7.40 -4.32
C PHE A 96 13.96 8.87 -4.69
N THR A 97 13.53 9.12 -5.93
CA THR A 97 13.24 10.45 -6.49
C THR A 97 11.75 10.66 -6.60
N PHE A 98 11.30 11.92 -6.73
CA PHE A 98 9.88 12.25 -6.93
C PHE A 98 9.24 11.43 -8.08
N LEU A 99 9.90 11.40 -9.24
CA LEU A 99 9.40 10.66 -10.41
C LEU A 99 9.28 9.15 -10.12
N ASN A 100 10.31 8.54 -9.52
CA ASN A 100 10.29 7.11 -9.22
C ASN A 100 9.25 6.76 -8.15
N VAL A 101 8.96 7.67 -7.22
CA VAL A 101 7.89 7.53 -6.23
C VAL A 101 6.51 7.58 -6.87
N VAL A 102 6.27 8.52 -7.80
CA VAL A 102 5.01 8.57 -8.56
C VAL A 102 4.81 7.28 -9.36
N ILE A 103 5.85 6.82 -10.07
CA ILE A 103 5.81 5.56 -10.83
C ILE A 103 5.53 4.38 -9.89
N ALA A 104 6.21 4.31 -8.74
CA ALA A 104 6.00 3.27 -7.74
C ALA A 104 4.54 3.23 -7.26
N GLY A 105 3.96 4.40 -6.97
CA GLY A 105 2.58 4.55 -6.55
C GLY A 105 1.58 4.12 -7.61
N ILE A 106 1.81 4.46 -8.88
CA ILE A 106 0.97 4.03 -10.01
C ILE A 106 1.05 2.50 -10.17
N ILE A 107 2.25 1.92 -10.14
CA ILE A 107 2.41 0.45 -10.25
C ILE A 107 1.68 -0.24 -9.10
N ALA A 108 1.88 0.20 -7.85
CA ALA A 108 1.19 -0.35 -6.70
C ALA A 108 -0.34 -0.17 -6.79
N GLY A 109 -0.80 0.99 -7.30
CA GLY A 109 -2.20 1.31 -7.51
C GLY A 109 -2.88 0.48 -8.60
N ILE A 110 -2.12 -0.07 -9.56
CA ILE A 110 -2.61 -1.04 -10.56
C ILE A 110 -2.55 -2.47 -10.00
N VAL A 111 -1.45 -2.85 -9.34
CA VAL A 111 -1.29 -4.20 -8.77
C VAL A 111 -2.38 -4.49 -7.73
N ALA A 112 -2.72 -3.49 -6.91
CA ALA A 112 -3.71 -3.66 -5.85
C ALA A 112 -5.09 -4.14 -6.35
N PRO A 113 -5.77 -3.49 -7.31
CA PRO A 113 -7.05 -3.95 -7.85
C PRO A 113 -6.91 -5.18 -8.76
N VAL A 114 -5.76 -5.41 -9.42
CA VAL A 114 -5.53 -6.65 -10.19
C VAL A 114 -5.65 -7.88 -9.30
N ILE A 115 -5.16 -7.80 -8.06
CA ILE A 115 -5.27 -8.87 -7.07
C ILE A 115 -6.60 -8.77 -6.30
N GLY A 116 -6.96 -7.57 -5.86
CA GLY A 116 -8.09 -7.31 -4.96
C GLY A 116 -9.46 -7.44 -5.62
N THR A 117 -9.59 -7.20 -6.93
CA THR A 117 -10.89 -7.34 -7.61
C THR A 117 -11.35 -8.79 -7.72
N PRO A 118 -10.54 -9.74 -8.20
CA PRO A 118 -10.91 -11.16 -8.19
C PRO A 118 -11.32 -11.65 -6.79
N ILE A 119 -10.56 -11.26 -5.76
CA ILE A 119 -10.87 -11.58 -4.37
C ILE A 119 -12.22 -10.99 -3.95
N GLY A 120 -12.44 -9.69 -4.20
CA GLY A 120 -13.68 -9.02 -3.83
C GLY A 120 -14.90 -9.56 -4.58
N ILE A 121 -14.73 -10.07 -5.80
CA ILE A 121 -15.79 -10.77 -6.53
C ILE A 121 -16.08 -12.14 -5.90
N ALA A 122 -15.04 -12.92 -5.61
CA ALA A 122 -15.19 -14.26 -5.05
C ALA A 122 -15.80 -14.25 -3.64
N VAL A 123 -15.40 -13.28 -2.79
CA VAL A 123 -15.83 -13.22 -1.39
C VAL A 123 -17.13 -12.42 -1.23
N TYR A 124 -17.28 -11.32 -1.98
CA TYR A 124 -18.36 -10.35 -1.75
C TYR A 124 -19.22 -10.04 -2.98
N GLY A 125 -19.08 -10.82 -4.07
CA GLY A 125 -19.83 -10.59 -5.30
C GLY A 125 -19.49 -9.29 -6.03
N GLY A 126 -18.40 -8.62 -5.64
CA GLY A 126 -17.86 -7.41 -6.29
C GLY A 126 -18.07 -6.11 -5.50
N LEU A 127 -18.91 -6.14 -4.47
CA LEU A 127 -19.21 -5.00 -3.57
C LEU A 127 -18.49 -5.21 -2.25
N THR A 128 -17.55 -4.33 -1.88
CA THR A 128 -16.64 -4.54 -0.73
C THR A 128 -16.99 -3.68 0.49
N GLY A 129 -18.18 -3.09 0.55
CA GLY A 129 -18.61 -2.20 1.63
C GLY A 129 -17.94 -0.82 1.57
N THR A 130 -17.44 -0.41 0.40
CA THR A 130 -16.66 0.81 0.22
C THR A 130 -17.44 1.89 -0.52
N ILE A 131 -17.04 3.16 -0.39
CA ILE A 131 -17.70 4.28 -1.10
C ILE A 131 -17.69 4.08 -2.62
N SER A 132 -16.63 3.43 -3.15
CA SER A 132 -16.53 3.10 -4.57
C SER A 132 -17.58 2.10 -5.04
N ASP A 133 -18.27 1.39 -4.15
CA ASP A 133 -19.35 0.45 -4.49
C ASP A 133 -20.53 1.16 -5.15
N VAL A 134 -20.75 2.45 -4.87
CA VAL A 134 -21.77 3.25 -5.57
C VAL A 134 -21.48 3.29 -7.07
N ALA A 135 -20.21 3.48 -7.45
CA ALA A 135 -19.78 3.43 -8.84
C ALA A 135 -19.83 2.01 -9.40
N VAL A 136 -19.56 0.98 -8.59
CA VAL A 136 -19.71 -0.43 -9.01
C VAL A 136 -21.16 -0.75 -9.36
N ILE A 137 -22.12 -0.35 -8.52
CA ILE A 137 -23.56 -0.56 -8.75
C ILE A 137 -23.99 0.16 -10.03
N TRP A 138 -23.61 1.42 -10.20
CA TRP A 138 -23.96 2.21 -11.37
C TRP A 138 -23.43 1.59 -12.67
N LEU A 139 -22.15 1.19 -12.69
CA LEU A 139 -21.55 0.51 -13.85
C LEU A 139 -22.22 -0.85 -14.12
N LYS A 140 -22.60 -1.57 -13.06
CA LYS A 140 -23.29 -2.85 -13.22
C LYS A 140 -24.69 -2.65 -13.83
N GLN A 141 -25.42 -1.63 -13.40
CA GLN A 141 -26.72 -1.25 -13.94
C GLN A 141 -26.63 -0.73 -15.38
N SER A 142 -25.52 -0.11 -15.77
CA SER A 142 -25.26 0.31 -17.15
C SER A 142 -24.86 -0.85 -18.08
N GLY A 143 -24.96 -2.10 -17.62
CA GLY A 143 -24.70 -3.30 -18.42
C GLY A 143 -23.26 -3.82 -18.39
N ALA A 144 -22.37 -3.25 -17.58
CA ALA A 144 -20.99 -3.73 -17.50
C ALA A 144 -20.90 -5.14 -16.88
N SER A 145 -19.84 -5.89 -17.26
CA SER A 145 -19.50 -7.14 -16.60
C SER A 145 -19.22 -6.88 -15.11
N ILE A 146 -19.41 -7.88 -14.24
CA ILE A 146 -19.13 -7.71 -12.81
C ILE A 146 -17.66 -7.38 -12.56
N PHE A 147 -16.77 -7.94 -13.38
CA PHE A 147 -15.34 -7.65 -13.33
C PHE A 147 -15.07 -6.18 -13.66
N THR A 148 -15.56 -5.68 -14.79
CA THR A 148 -15.38 -4.28 -15.20
C THR A 148 -15.97 -3.32 -14.19
N ALA A 149 -17.18 -3.61 -13.72
CA ALA A 149 -17.90 -2.80 -12.74
C ALA A 149 -17.13 -2.71 -11.41
N SER A 150 -16.51 -3.79 -10.95
CA SER A 150 -15.72 -3.79 -9.70
C SER A 150 -14.30 -3.25 -9.91
N PHE A 151 -13.65 -3.56 -11.05
CA PHE A 151 -12.26 -3.21 -11.33
C PHE A 151 -12.06 -1.71 -11.55
N LEU A 152 -12.89 -1.05 -12.36
CA LEU A 152 -12.63 0.33 -12.77
C LEU A 152 -12.71 1.33 -11.60
N PRO A 153 -13.73 1.29 -10.73
CA PRO A 153 -13.78 2.13 -9.53
C PRO A 153 -12.63 1.84 -8.56
N LYS A 154 -12.30 0.55 -8.36
CA LYS A 154 -11.19 0.14 -7.50
C LYS A 154 -9.85 0.59 -8.05
N LEU A 155 -9.66 0.58 -9.37
CA LEU A 155 -8.47 1.09 -10.03
C LEU A 155 -8.30 2.58 -9.78
N ALA A 156 -9.33 3.37 -10.05
CA ALA A 156 -9.29 4.81 -9.78
C ALA A 156 -8.96 5.09 -8.30
N ASN A 157 -9.63 4.40 -7.39
CA ASN A 157 -9.43 4.57 -5.96
C ASN A 157 -8.01 4.21 -5.52
N ASN A 158 -7.50 3.05 -5.97
CA ASN A 158 -6.16 2.59 -5.61
C ASN A 158 -5.05 3.40 -6.27
N LEU A 159 -5.26 3.94 -7.47
CA LEU A 159 -4.28 4.85 -8.10
C LEU A 159 -4.09 6.11 -7.26
N VAL A 160 -5.18 6.73 -6.81
CA VAL A 160 -5.13 7.92 -5.95
C VAL A 160 -4.50 7.57 -4.60
N ASP A 161 -4.98 6.50 -3.97
CA ASP A 161 -4.51 6.09 -2.64
C ASP A 161 -3.03 5.68 -2.61
N LYS A 162 -2.57 4.85 -3.55
CA LYS A 162 -1.20 4.30 -3.53
C LYS A 162 -0.20 5.34 -4.01
N THR A 163 -0.57 6.18 -4.98
CA THR A 163 0.25 7.32 -5.40
C THR A 163 0.34 8.36 -4.29
N GLY A 164 -0.79 8.70 -3.66
CA GLY A 164 -0.84 9.60 -2.51
C GLY A 164 0.01 9.10 -1.33
N SER A 165 -0.13 7.82 -0.97
CA SER A 165 0.65 7.19 0.11
C SER A 165 2.15 7.20 -0.18
N CYS A 166 2.57 6.89 -1.41
CA CYS A 166 3.96 6.97 -1.84
C CYS A 166 4.50 8.41 -1.76
N LEU A 167 3.71 9.40 -2.19
CA LEU A 167 4.07 10.82 -2.13
C LEU A 167 4.17 11.32 -0.67
N LEU A 168 3.28 10.89 0.21
CA LEU A 168 3.35 11.21 1.64
C LEU A 168 4.65 10.67 2.27
N ILE A 169 5.02 9.41 1.96
CA ILE A 169 6.30 8.85 2.39
C ILE A 169 7.47 9.63 1.79
N PHE A 170 7.37 10.08 0.54
CA PHE A 170 8.42 10.92 -0.06
C PHE A 170 8.61 12.24 0.65
N LEU A 171 7.52 12.95 0.99
CA LEU A 171 7.59 14.20 1.74
C LEU A 171 8.16 13.98 3.14
N LEU A 172 7.74 12.89 3.81
CA LEU A 172 8.25 12.50 5.12
C LEU A 172 9.76 12.23 5.09
N VAL A 173 10.24 11.41 4.15
CA VAL A 173 11.68 11.12 3.99
C VAL A 173 12.47 12.37 3.57
N LYS A 174 11.88 13.25 2.76
CA LYS A 174 12.50 14.51 2.36
C LYS A 174 12.75 15.43 3.56
N ALA A 175 11.77 15.51 4.47
CA ALA A 175 11.81 16.32 5.69
C ALA A 175 12.74 15.76 6.79
N MET A 176 13.07 14.47 6.74
CA MET A 176 13.98 13.85 7.72
C MET A 176 15.43 14.36 7.59
N PRO A 177 16.19 14.43 8.71
CA PRO A 177 17.63 14.66 8.69
C PRO A 177 18.35 13.67 7.78
N GLY A 178 19.43 14.12 7.13
CA GLY A 178 20.19 13.30 6.18
C GLY A 178 20.65 11.95 6.73
N ALA A 179 20.97 11.88 8.03
CA ALA A 179 21.39 10.65 8.72
C ALA A 179 20.31 9.57 8.84
N LEU A 180 19.03 9.93 8.71
CA LEU A 180 17.89 9.01 8.82
C LEU A 180 17.32 8.60 7.45
N LYS A 181 17.89 9.08 6.35
CA LYS A 181 17.38 8.80 5.01
C LYS A 181 17.71 7.36 4.58
N PRO A 182 16.81 6.70 3.83
CA PRO A 182 17.02 5.32 3.40
C PRO A 182 18.14 5.24 2.36
N LYS A 183 18.75 4.06 2.20
CA LYS A 183 19.87 3.85 1.25
C LYS A 183 19.51 4.25 -0.18
N CYS A 184 18.27 3.99 -0.61
CA CYS A 184 17.77 4.37 -1.94
C CYS A 184 17.72 5.89 -2.17
N TRP A 185 17.69 6.72 -1.13
CA TRP A 185 17.79 8.19 -1.24
C TRP A 185 19.19 8.63 -1.66
N MET A 186 20.22 8.00 -1.08
CA MET A 186 21.62 8.38 -1.24
C MET A 186 22.28 7.78 -2.49
N ARG A 187 21.58 6.91 -3.23
CA ARG A 187 22.10 6.28 -4.45
C ARG A 187 22.51 7.35 -5.48
N LYS A 188 23.71 7.22 -6.06
CA LYS A 188 24.10 8.02 -7.24
C LYS A 188 23.19 7.62 -8.41
N ARG A 189 22.85 8.56 -9.30
CA ARG A 189 22.21 8.15 -10.57
C ARG A 189 23.19 7.20 -11.24
N ALA A 190 22.73 6.02 -11.67
CA ALA A 190 23.55 5.21 -12.56
C ALA A 190 23.83 6.09 -13.78
N GLU A 191 25.10 6.32 -14.08
CA GLU A 191 25.51 6.89 -15.36
C GLU A 191 24.96 5.95 -16.43
N ALA A 192 24.09 6.48 -17.27
CA ALA A 192 23.41 5.76 -18.34
C ALA A 192 24.33 5.67 -19.56
#